data_AF-A0AAU2AIW5-F1
#
_entry.id   AF-A0AAU2AIW5-F1
#
_cell.length_a   1.000
_cell.length_b   1.000
_cell.length_c   1.000
_cell.angle_alpha   90.00
_cell.angle_beta   90.00
_cell.angle_gamma   90.00
#
_symmetry.space_group_name_H-M   'P 1'
#
loop_
_entity.id
_entity.type
_entity.pdbx_description
1 polymer ?
#
loop_
_entity_poly.entity_id
_entity_poly.type
_entity_poly.pdbx_seq_one_letter_code
_entity_poly.pdbx_strand_id
1 'polypeptide(L)'
;MTWPCGWRTRFWAGVRRYDDEAVGRNPGRRTDHGERDTAVRFLGEPALPRYETVQHFGHAFHRDLWRLIPRIEQLAGCLPGDDAPVNVALAGVGEARRRLDEIERAGLAGEFERVKRLARSVVALCDHHDNLTGVPTSGSVTPPRTAHP
;
A
#
# COMPACT_ATOMS: atom_id res chain seq x y z
N MET A 1 -15.00 5.08 -29.81
CA MET A 1 -14.08 6.19 -29.48
C MET A 1 -13.10 5.67 -28.45
N THR A 2 -11.95 5.18 -28.92
CA THR A 2 -10.86 4.60 -28.15
C THR A 2 -9.79 5.67 -27.94
N TRP A 3 -9.42 5.93 -26.69
CA TRP A 3 -8.35 6.87 -26.38
C TRP A 3 -7.02 6.11 -26.35
N PRO A 4 -5.98 6.55 -27.09
CA PRO A 4 -4.67 5.90 -27.06
C PRO A 4 -3.93 6.21 -25.76
N CYS A 5 -3.29 5.19 -25.21
CA CYS A 5 -2.40 5.26 -24.06
C CYS A 5 -1.21 6.18 -24.36
N GLY A 6 -1.22 7.34 -23.74
CA GLY A 6 -0.12 8.29 -23.70
C GLY A 6 -0.68 9.65 -23.30
N TRP A 7 0.09 10.42 -22.55
CA TRP A 7 -0.20 11.81 -22.15
C TRP A 7 -1.04 11.96 -20.88
N ARG A 8 -0.39 11.76 -19.72
CA ARG A 8 -0.61 12.57 -18.50
C ARG A 8 0.67 12.63 -17.65
N THR A 9 1.74 13.12 -18.27
CA THR A 9 2.95 13.59 -17.58
C THR A 9 2.98 15.12 -17.63
N ARG A 10 2.36 15.79 -16.64
CA ARG A 10 2.73 17.15 -16.25
C ARG A 10 2.18 17.56 -14.88
N PHE A 11 2.81 17.06 -13.83
CA PHE A 11 2.87 17.56 -12.45
C PHE A 11 3.85 16.55 -11.83
N TRP A 12 5.15 16.75 -11.91
CA TRP A 12 5.97 17.51 -10.96
C TRP A 12 7.30 17.86 -11.65
N ALA A 13 7.60 19.14 -11.77
CA ALA A 13 8.92 19.64 -12.14
C ALA A 13 9.55 20.24 -10.89
N GLY A 14 10.72 19.73 -10.49
CA GLY A 14 11.61 20.44 -9.57
C GLY A 14 12.25 19.58 -8.48
N VAL A 15 13.59 19.52 -8.55
CA VAL A 15 14.55 19.20 -7.46
C VAL A 15 14.73 17.68 -7.22
N ARG A 16 15.90 17.03 -7.33
CA ARG A 16 17.31 17.41 -7.21
C ARG A 16 18.16 16.31 -7.89
N ARG A 17 19.24 16.68 -8.58
CA ARG A 17 20.34 15.76 -8.95
C ARG A 17 21.12 15.35 -7.70
N TYR A 18 21.48 14.08 -7.60
CA TYR A 18 22.64 13.59 -6.84
C TYR A 18 23.15 12.36 -7.60
N ASP A 19 24.28 12.51 -8.28
CA ASP A 19 25.11 11.43 -8.86
C ASP A 19 26.11 11.00 -7.76
N ASP A 20 26.18 9.71 -7.38
CA ASP A 20 27.12 8.66 -7.85
C ASP A 20 28.39 8.66 -6.95
N GLU A 21 28.94 7.59 -6.34
CA GLU A 21 29.00 6.13 -6.54
C GLU A 21 29.26 5.44 -5.17
N ALA A 22 28.80 4.19 -4.99
CA ALA A 22 29.59 3.11 -4.34
C ALA A 22 28.84 1.76 -4.31
N VAL A 23 29.25 0.88 -5.23
CA VAL A 23 29.51 -0.57 -5.05
C VAL A 23 28.36 -1.47 -4.55
N GLY A 24 27.81 -2.25 -5.50
CA GLY A 24 27.54 -3.67 -5.28
C GLY A 24 26.27 -4.05 -4.51
N ARG A 25 25.18 -3.30 -4.62
CA ARG A 25 23.87 -3.73 -4.07
C ARG A 25 22.78 -3.59 -5.13
N ASN A 26 22.37 -4.72 -5.72
CA ASN A 26 21.25 -4.82 -6.65
C ASN A 26 20.01 -4.09 -6.10
N PRO A 27 19.57 -2.96 -6.70
CA PRO A 27 18.50 -2.14 -6.15
C PRO A 27 17.09 -2.63 -6.50
N GLY A 28 16.95 -3.74 -7.24
CA GLY A 28 15.66 -4.25 -7.71
C GLY A 28 14.89 -5.18 -6.76
N ARG A 29 15.38 -5.44 -5.53
CA ARG A 29 14.80 -6.43 -4.60
C ARG A 29 14.75 -5.99 -3.15
N ARG A 30 14.42 -4.72 -2.89
CA ARG A 30 14.07 -4.26 -1.54
C ARG A 30 12.57 -3.97 -1.49
N THR A 31 11.76 -5.00 -1.72
CA THR A 31 10.30 -4.92 -1.69
C THR A 31 9.84 -4.73 -0.24
N ASP A 32 9.33 -3.54 0.08
CA ASP A 32 7.93 -3.26 0.48
C ASP A 32 7.21 -4.19 1.48
N HIS A 33 7.91 -5.08 2.18
CA HIS A 33 7.33 -6.01 3.16
C HIS A 33 7.53 -5.51 4.60
N GLY A 34 8.48 -4.58 4.81
CA GLY A 34 8.73 -4.01 6.12
C GLY A 34 7.53 -3.22 6.64
N GLU A 35 6.82 -2.48 5.77
CA GLU A 35 5.62 -1.75 6.14
C GLU A 35 4.45 -2.69 6.48
N ARG A 36 4.25 -3.78 5.73
CA ARG A 36 3.21 -4.78 6.02
C ARG A 36 3.48 -5.45 7.36
N ASP A 37 4.69 -5.95 7.57
CA ASP A 37 5.08 -6.62 8.82
C ASP A 37 4.96 -5.67 10.03
N THR A 38 5.35 -4.41 9.84
CA THR A 38 5.22 -3.38 10.88
C THR A 38 3.75 -3.08 11.20
N ALA A 39 2.90 -2.94 10.17
CA ALA A 39 1.47 -2.71 10.33
C ALA A 39 0.76 -3.89 10.99
N VAL A 40 1.07 -5.13 10.58
CA VAL A 40 0.54 -6.35 11.20
C VAL A 40 0.94 -6.45 12.67
N ARG A 41 2.22 -6.16 12.99
CA ARG A 41 2.69 -6.14 14.39
C ARG A 41 1.93 -5.10 15.21
N PHE A 42 1.78 -3.88 14.70
CA PHE A 42 1.04 -2.82 15.38
C PHE A 42 -0.43 -3.20 15.63
N LEU A 43 -1.08 -3.86 14.65
CA LEU A 43 -2.45 -4.34 14.79
C LEU A 43 -2.59 -5.49 15.82
N GLY A 44 -1.53 -6.26 16.03
CA GLY A 44 -1.47 -7.33 17.02
C GLY A 44 -1.13 -6.87 18.44
N GLU A 45 -0.88 -5.57 18.66
CA GLU A 45 -0.52 -5.05 19.98
C GLU A 45 -1.72 -5.15 20.95
N PRO A 46 -1.61 -5.92 22.05
CA PRO A 46 -2.73 -6.15 22.97
C PRO A 46 -3.01 -4.99 23.92
N ALA A 47 -2.07 -4.05 24.08
CA ALA A 47 -2.16 -2.95 25.02
C ALA A 47 -2.08 -1.58 24.32
N LEU A 48 -2.61 -0.53 24.96
CA LEU A 48 -2.46 0.84 24.48
C LEU A 48 -1.00 1.28 24.59
N PRO A 49 -0.30 1.55 23.47
CA PRO A 49 1.07 2.05 23.50
C PRO A 49 1.11 3.46 24.07
N ARG A 50 2.31 3.93 24.43
CA ARG A 50 2.51 5.35 24.78
C ARG A 50 2.16 6.24 23.59
N TYR A 51 1.71 7.45 23.88
CA TYR A 51 1.30 8.42 22.87
C TYR A 51 2.40 8.68 21.81
N GLU A 52 3.65 8.84 22.23
CA GLU A 52 4.79 9.02 21.31
C GLU A 52 4.96 7.83 20.35
N THR A 53 4.74 6.62 20.83
CA THR A 53 4.78 5.40 20.00
C THR A 53 3.65 5.39 18.99
N VAL A 54 2.43 5.75 19.40
CA VAL A 54 1.28 5.86 18.49
C VAL A 54 1.54 6.91 17.41
N GLN A 55 2.06 8.09 17.76
CA GLN A 55 2.40 9.15 16.80
C GLN A 55 3.51 8.71 15.83
N HIS A 56 4.54 8.03 16.33
CA HIS A 56 5.60 7.48 15.48
C HIS A 56 5.05 6.53 14.42
N PHE A 57 4.19 5.58 14.81
CA PHE A 57 3.53 4.68 13.86
C PHE A 57 2.56 5.41 12.93
N GLY A 58 1.83 6.40 13.43
CA GLY A 58 0.96 7.25 12.61
C GLY A 58 1.72 7.91 11.46
N HIS A 59 2.86 8.55 11.75
CA HIS A 59 3.71 9.16 10.73
C HIS A 59 4.29 8.13 9.75
N ALA A 60 4.71 6.96 10.25
CA ALA A 60 5.24 5.89 9.41
C ALA A 60 4.18 5.39 8.41
N PHE A 61 2.99 5.01 8.89
CA PHE A 61 1.92 4.52 8.02
C PHE A 61 1.41 5.58 7.05
N HIS A 62 1.38 6.85 7.47
CA HIS A 62 1.05 7.95 6.57
C HIS A 62 2.04 8.00 5.40
N ARG A 63 3.35 8.01 5.66
CA ARG A 63 4.39 7.98 4.62
C ARG A 63 4.27 6.74 3.72
N ASP A 64 4.01 5.59 4.30
CA ASP A 64 3.94 4.33 3.54
C ASP A 64 2.72 4.34 2.59
N LEU A 65 1.57 4.86 3.04
CA LEU A 65 0.39 5.06 2.18
C LEU A 65 0.64 6.07 1.06
N TRP A 66 1.34 7.18 1.33
CA TRP A 66 1.74 8.15 0.29
C TRP A 66 2.61 7.53 -0.80
N ARG A 67 3.34 6.45 -0.49
CA ARG A 67 4.14 5.70 -1.45
C ARG A 67 3.33 4.62 -2.18
N LEU A 68 2.50 3.86 -1.46
CA LEU A 68 1.73 2.74 -2.01
C LEU A 68 0.60 3.18 -2.93
N ILE A 69 -0.12 4.25 -2.58
CA ILE A 69 -1.25 4.77 -3.39
C ILE A 69 -0.86 5.02 -4.85
N PRO A 70 0.14 5.86 -5.16
CA PRO A 70 0.49 6.14 -6.56
C PRO A 70 1.03 4.92 -7.29
N ARG A 71 1.65 3.97 -6.58
CA ARG A 71 2.15 2.72 -7.15
C ARG A 71 0.99 1.83 -7.61
N ILE A 72 -0.04 1.68 -6.78
CA ILE A 72 -1.23 0.90 -7.13
C ILE A 72 -1.99 1.56 -8.27
N GLU A 73 -2.18 2.88 -8.23
CA GLU A 73 -2.83 3.61 -9.32
C GLU A 73 -2.10 3.43 -10.65
N GLN A 74 -0.76 3.44 -10.63
CA GLN A 74 0.05 3.17 -11.82
C GLN A 74 -0.13 1.75 -12.34
N LEU A 75 -0.09 0.74 -11.46
CA LEU A 75 -0.30 -0.66 -11.85
C LEU A 75 -1.70 -0.89 -12.42
N ALA A 76 -2.72 -0.36 -11.75
CA ALA A 76 -4.11 -0.42 -12.18
C ALA A 76 -4.31 0.22 -13.56
N GLY A 77 -3.65 1.35 -13.85
CA GLY A 77 -3.73 2.02 -15.14
C GLY A 77 -3.12 1.25 -16.32
N CYS A 78 -2.32 0.22 -16.05
CA CYS A 78 -1.74 -0.66 -17.08
C CYS A 78 -2.61 -1.88 -17.39
N LEU A 79 -3.69 -2.09 -16.64
CA LEU A 79 -4.56 -3.28 -16.72
C LEU A 79 -5.95 -2.90 -17.25
N PRO A 80 -6.76 -3.88 -17.72
CA PRO A 80 -8.12 -3.61 -18.15
C PRO A 80 -8.98 -3.05 -17.02
N GLY A 81 -9.78 -2.02 -17.30
CA GLY A 81 -10.59 -1.34 -16.27
C GLY A 81 -11.73 -2.19 -15.68
N ASP A 82 -12.20 -3.20 -16.41
CA ASP A 82 -13.25 -4.12 -15.95
C ASP A 82 -12.69 -5.31 -15.15
N ASP A 83 -11.38 -5.34 -14.91
CA ASP A 83 -10.73 -6.38 -14.12
C ASP A 83 -11.10 -6.23 -12.63
N ALA A 84 -11.58 -7.31 -12.02
CA ALA A 84 -12.06 -7.30 -10.63
C ALA A 84 -10.94 -6.91 -9.63
N PRO A 85 -9.74 -7.53 -9.66
CA PRO A 85 -8.56 -7.07 -8.94
C PRO A 85 -8.26 -5.57 -9.06
N VAL A 86 -8.37 -4.98 -10.26
CA VAL A 86 -8.16 -3.54 -10.48
C VAL A 86 -9.19 -2.71 -9.73
N ASN A 87 -10.47 -3.05 -9.87
CA ASN A 87 -11.56 -2.33 -9.21
C ASN A 87 -11.46 -2.41 -7.69
N VAL A 88 -11.11 -3.58 -7.14
CA VAL A 88 -10.90 -3.78 -5.71
C VAL A 88 -9.71 -2.96 -5.21
N ALA A 89 -8.59 -2.94 -5.94
CA ALA A 89 -7.41 -2.17 -5.57
C ALA A 89 -7.69 -0.64 -5.56
N LEU A 90 -8.41 -0.13 -6.56
CA LEU A 90 -8.78 1.29 -6.63
C LEU A 90 -9.78 1.68 -5.53
N ALA A 91 -10.71 0.79 -5.16
CA ALA A 91 -11.56 1.00 -3.99
C ALA A 91 -10.75 1.09 -2.70
N GLY A 92 -9.74 0.22 -2.54
CA GLY A 92 -8.78 0.26 -1.43
C GLY A 92 -7.99 1.57 -1.36
N VAL A 93 -7.54 2.09 -2.52
CA VAL A 93 -6.90 3.42 -2.62
C VAL A 93 -7.84 4.53 -2.17
N GLY A 94 -9.11 4.50 -2.60
CA GLY A 94 -10.10 5.49 -2.19
C GLY A 94 -10.33 5.52 -0.68
N GLU A 95 -10.41 4.35 -0.04
CA GLU A 95 -10.53 4.24 1.42
C GLU A 95 -9.27 4.72 2.15
N ALA A 96 -8.08 4.39 1.64
CA ALA A 96 -6.83 4.86 2.24
C ALA A 96 -6.73 6.38 2.20
N ARG A 97 -7.12 7.02 1.09
CA ARG A 97 -7.17 8.50 0.99
C ARG A 97 -8.10 9.11 2.03
N ARG A 98 -9.33 8.59 2.15
CA ARG A 98 -10.28 9.05 3.19
C ARG A 98 -9.67 8.99 4.59
N ARG A 99 -8.93 7.93 4.90
CA ARG A 99 -8.29 7.73 6.21
C ARG A 99 -7.07 8.64 6.43
N LEU A 100 -6.34 9.00 5.38
CA LEU A 100 -5.26 9.99 5.46
C LEU A 100 -5.81 11.37 5.82
N ASP A 101 -7.00 11.71 5.31
CA ASP A 101 -7.67 12.98 5.58
C ASP A 101 -8.39 13.02 6.94
N GLU A 102 -8.44 11.90 7.69
CA GLU A 102 -9.00 11.88 9.04
C GLU A 102 -8.12 12.71 9.99
N ILE A 103 -8.74 13.68 10.65
CA ILE A 103 -8.11 14.51 11.69
C ILE A 103 -7.74 13.65 12.91
N GLU A 104 -6.60 13.99 13.53
CA GLU A 104 -6.16 13.42 14.80
C GLU A 104 -7.31 13.43 15.83
N ARG A 105 -7.54 12.30 16.50
CA ARG A 105 -8.63 12.20 17.48
C ARG A 105 -8.13 12.60 18.85
N ALA A 106 -8.96 13.33 19.61
CA ALA A 106 -8.64 13.71 20.97
C ALA A 106 -8.42 12.46 21.85
N GLY A 107 -7.31 12.45 22.58
CA GLY A 107 -6.95 11.41 23.54
C GLY A 107 -6.29 10.17 22.91
N LEU A 108 -5.46 9.51 23.71
CA LEU A 108 -4.62 8.39 23.28
C LEU A 108 -5.40 7.23 22.65
N ALA A 109 -6.54 6.84 23.23
CA ALA A 109 -7.36 5.75 22.70
C ALA A 109 -7.98 6.10 21.34
N GLY A 110 -8.40 7.36 21.16
CA GLY A 110 -8.92 7.86 19.89
C GLY A 110 -7.86 7.82 18.81
N GLU A 111 -6.65 8.27 19.13
CA GLU A 111 -5.54 8.29 18.19
C GLU A 111 -5.03 6.88 17.87
N PHE A 112 -4.97 5.99 18.86
CA PHE A 112 -4.61 4.60 18.63
C PHE A 112 -5.55 3.92 17.63
N GLU A 113 -6.86 4.12 17.75
CA GLU A 113 -7.82 3.57 16.79
C GLU A 113 -7.74 4.20 15.40
N ARG A 114 -7.40 5.50 15.31
CA ARG A 114 -7.10 6.16 14.02
C ARG A 114 -5.88 5.53 13.36
N VAL A 115 -4.77 5.38 14.09
CA VAL A 115 -3.54 4.76 13.57
C VAL A 115 -3.77 3.29 13.20
N LYS A 116 -4.64 2.55 13.90
CA LYS A 116 -5.05 1.18 13.47
C LYS A 116 -5.79 1.17 12.15
N ARG A 117 -6.62 2.18 11.83
CA ARG A 117 -7.26 2.29 10.50
C ARG A 117 -6.22 2.56 9.41
N LEU A 118 -5.20 3.38 9.69
CA LEU A 118 -4.08 3.58 8.76
C LEU A 118 -3.31 2.26 8.54
N ALA A 119 -2.96 1.55 9.61
CA ALA A 119 -2.28 0.25 9.54
C ALA A 119 -3.05 -0.78 8.70
N ARG A 120 -4.38 -0.89 8.90
CA ARG A 120 -5.24 -1.77 8.07
C ARG A 120 -5.21 -1.39 6.59
N SER A 121 -5.12 -0.10 6.30
CA SER A 121 -5.00 0.38 4.92
C SER A 121 -3.65 -0.02 4.33
N VAL A 122 -2.56 0.12 5.07
CA VAL A 122 -1.22 -0.32 4.61
C VAL A 122 -1.24 -1.80 4.25
N VAL A 123 -1.77 -2.67 5.13
CA VAL A 123 -1.88 -4.11 4.87
C VAL A 123 -2.69 -4.37 3.60
N ALA A 124 -3.90 -3.80 3.51
CA ALA A 124 -4.77 -4.00 2.35
C ALA A 124 -4.13 -3.52 1.03
N LEU A 125 -3.46 -2.36 1.04
CA LEU A 125 -2.78 -1.85 -0.15
C LEU A 125 -1.59 -2.73 -0.55
N CYS A 126 -0.84 -3.29 0.40
CA CYS A 126 0.18 -4.27 0.08
C CYS A 126 -0.44 -5.52 -0.58
N ASP A 127 -1.57 -6.01 -0.07
CA ASP A 127 -2.25 -7.18 -0.64
C ASP A 127 -2.78 -6.88 -2.05
N HIS A 128 -3.31 -5.68 -2.28
CA HIS A 128 -3.70 -5.23 -3.61
C HIS A 128 -2.51 -5.12 -4.56
N HIS A 129 -1.38 -4.58 -4.10
CA HIS A 129 -0.15 -4.51 -4.89
C HIS A 129 0.32 -5.91 -5.32
N ASP A 130 0.34 -6.86 -4.39
CA ASP A 130 0.75 -8.24 -4.67
C ASP A 130 -0.20 -8.92 -5.67
N ASN A 131 -1.52 -8.74 -5.49
CA ASN A 131 -2.52 -9.25 -6.42
C ASN A 131 -2.37 -8.66 -7.83
N LEU A 132 -2.11 -7.36 -7.96
CA LEU A 132 -1.92 -6.70 -9.25
C LEU A 132 -0.59 -7.06 -9.92
N THR A 133 0.43 -7.43 -9.14
CA THR A 133 1.73 -7.85 -9.67
C THR A 133 1.82 -9.36 -9.92
N GLY A 134 0.75 -10.10 -9.60
CA GLY A 134 0.71 -11.56 -9.74
C GLY A 134 1.65 -12.27 -8.76
N VAL A 135 2.09 -11.59 -7.69
CA VAL A 135 2.83 -12.24 -6.60
C VAL A 135 1.78 -12.98 -5.77
N PRO A 136 1.78 -14.32 -5.73
CA PRO A 136 0.81 -15.04 -4.94
C PRO A 136 1.02 -14.68 -3.47
N THR A 137 0.05 -13.96 -2.90
CA THR A 137 -0.13 -13.91 -1.44
C THR A 137 -0.23 -15.36 -0.99
N SER A 138 0.78 -15.87 -0.28
CA SER A 138 0.86 -17.28 0.13
C SER A 138 -0.47 -17.71 0.78
N GLY A 139 -1.35 -18.37 0.00
CA GLY A 139 -2.72 -18.58 0.47
C GLY A 139 -3.75 -19.13 -0.52
N SER A 140 -3.40 -19.51 -1.75
CA SER A 140 -4.33 -20.29 -2.58
C SER A 140 -3.65 -21.46 -3.28
N VAL A 141 -3.64 -22.60 -2.61
CA VAL A 141 -3.50 -23.91 -3.27
C VAL A 141 -4.84 -24.20 -3.95
N THR A 142 -4.87 -24.17 -5.28
CA THR A 142 -5.97 -24.76 -6.06
C THR A 142 -5.71 -26.28 -6.14
N PRO A 143 -6.57 -27.16 -5.60
CA PRO A 143 -6.39 -28.59 -5.80
C PRO A 143 -6.64 -28.94 -7.28
N PRO A 144 -5.96 -29.96 -7.83
CA PRO A 144 -6.17 -30.39 -9.20
C PRO A 144 -7.60 -30.92 -9.37
N ARG A 145 -8.33 -30.34 -10.32
CA ARG A 145 -9.66 -30.80 -10.71
C ARG A 145 -9.49 -32.15 -11.43
N THR A 146 -9.64 -33.26 -10.71
CA THR A 146 -9.66 -34.59 -11.30
C THR A 146 -10.85 -34.70 -12.24
N ALA A 147 -10.56 -34.86 -13.53
CA ALA A 147 -11.53 -35.26 -14.53
C ALA A 147 -12.02 -36.67 -14.19
N HIS A 148 -13.33 -36.83 -14.03
CA HIS A 148 -13.95 -38.15 -14.04
C HIS A 148 -14.45 -38.47 -15.46
N PRO A 149 -14.40 -39.75 -15.86
CA PRO A 149 -14.61 -40.22 -17.23
C PRO A 149 -16.05 -40.07 -17.72
#